data_AF-A0A971A6H0-F1
#
_entry.id   AF-A0A971A6H0-F1
#
_cell.length_a   1.000
_cell.length_b   1.000
_cell.length_c   1.000
_cell.angle_alpha   90.00
_cell.angle_beta   90.00
_cell.angle_gamma   90.00
#
_symmetry.space_group_name_H-M   'P 1'
#
loop_
_entity.id
_entity.type
_entity.pdbx_description
1 polymer ?
#
loop_
_entity_poly.entity_id
_entity_poly.type
_entity_poly.pdbx_seq_one_letter_code
_entity_poly.pdbx_strand_id
1 'polypeptide(L)'
;MRDLYKNPIFYYVLVPILAGLWPLLVWGVYLPKAEKAWEDDRKLYNEATASIVEILEKDPDRLKIVEESKSLGKFAYAEAVDRAANLCQILSSNYTLSTGSMVTSGKKESQQARVNLVDVSIVQAAKFLSTIQLWVNLSCERIRLTKKPGMPDRWDMDLTFQYHY
;
A
#
# COMPACT_ATOMS: atom_id res chain seq x y z
N MET A 1 11.17 50.00 22.56
CA MET A 1 10.06 49.05 22.27
C MET A 1 9.84 47.98 23.37
N ARG A 2 10.50 48.04 24.55
CA ARG A 2 10.32 47.05 25.65
C ARG A 2 9.26 47.45 26.70
N ASP A 3 8.75 48.68 26.68
CA ASP A 3 7.82 49.18 27.70
C ASP A 3 6.32 48.95 27.39
N LEU A 4 5.97 48.65 26.14
CA LEU A 4 4.57 48.39 25.76
C LEU A 4 4.03 47.07 26.34
N TYR A 5 4.84 46.02 26.41
CA TYR A 5 4.46 44.70 26.91
C TYR A 5 4.29 44.62 28.44
N LYS A 6 4.76 45.63 29.18
CA LYS A 6 4.63 45.69 30.65
C LYS A 6 3.32 46.32 31.12
N ASN A 7 2.60 47.00 30.23
CA ASN A 7 1.37 47.70 30.61
C ASN A 7 0.16 46.77 30.50
N PRO A 8 -0.51 46.40 31.62
CA PRO A 8 -1.64 45.46 31.59
C PRO A 8 -2.80 45.97 30.72
N ILE A 9 -2.99 47.30 30.63
CA ILE A 9 -4.04 47.94 29.82
C ILE A 9 -3.88 47.59 28.32
N PHE A 10 -2.64 47.41 27.85
CA PHE A 10 -2.39 47.03 26.45
C PHE A 10 -3.04 45.69 26.09
N TYR A 11 -2.97 44.70 26.99
CA TYR A 11 -3.60 43.39 26.76
C TYR A 11 -5.13 43.47 26.80
N TYR A 12 -5.69 44.29 27.69
CA TYR A 12 -7.14 44.51 27.75
C TYR A 12 -7.72 45.16 26.49
N VAL A 13 -6.91 45.92 25.73
CA VAL A 13 -7.32 46.49 24.43
C VAL A 13 -7.01 45.55 23.27
N LEU A 14 -5.87 44.85 23.30
CA LEU A 14 -5.44 43.96 22.22
C LEU A 14 -6.35 42.72 22.09
N VAL A 15 -6.74 42.11 23.21
CA VAL A 15 -7.57 40.90 23.24
C VAL A 15 -8.92 41.08 22.52
N PRO A 16 -9.73 42.13 22.79
CA PRO A 16 -11.01 42.31 22.09
C PRO A 16 -10.83 42.64 20.61
N ILE A 17 -9.74 43.31 20.21
CA ILE A 17 -9.42 43.56 18.79
C ILE A 17 -9.14 42.23 18.08
N LEU A 18 -8.29 41.38 18.66
CA LEU A 18 -7.98 40.05 18.12
C LEU A 18 -9.23 39.14 18.09
N ALA A 19 -10.05 39.19 19.14
CA ALA A 19 -11.31 38.45 19.20
C ALA A 19 -12.30 38.89 18.12
N GLY A 20 -12.35 40.19 17.78
CA GLY A 20 -13.17 40.70 16.69
C GLY A 20 -12.63 40.39 15.30
N LEU A 21 -11.30 40.31 15.14
CA LEU A 21 -10.66 40.00 13.86
C LEU A 21 -10.70 38.51 13.53
N TRP A 22 -10.74 37.63 14.55
CA TRP A 22 -10.69 36.19 14.37
C TRP A 22 -11.82 35.62 13.50
N PRO A 23 -13.11 35.96 13.70
CA PRO A 23 -14.19 35.49 12.83
C PRO A 23 -14.03 35.93 11.37
N LEU A 24 -13.50 37.14 11.13
CA LEU A 24 -13.25 37.66 9.78
C LEU A 24 -12.15 36.86 9.07
N LEU A 25 -11.08 36.49 9.77
CA LEU A 25 -10.03 35.63 9.23
C LEU A 25 -10.54 34.21 8.95
N VAL A 26 -11.31 33.64 9.88
CA VAL A 26 -11.91 32.31 9.69
C VAL A 26 -12.80 32.31 8.46
N TRP A 27 -13.71 33.28 8.36
CA TRP A 27 -14.66 33.33 7.27
C TRP A 27 -14.02 33.68 5.92
N GLY A 28 -13.11 34.66 5.87
CA GLY A 28 -12.53 35.14 4.62
C GLY A 28 -11.41 34.27 4.06
N VAL A 29 -10.70 33.52 4.91
CA VAL A 29 -9.50 32.76 4.49
C VAL A 29 -9.65 31.27 4.78
N TYR A 30 -9.93 30.89 6.03
CA TYR A 30 -9.90 29.47 6.40
C TYR A 30 -11.08 28.69 5.84
N LEU A 31 -12.28 29.25 5.87
CA LEU A 31 -13.50 28.62 5.42
C LEU A 31 -13.49 28.35 3.90
N PRO A 32 -13.21 29.32 3.02
CA PRO A 32 -13.11 29.05 1.58
C PRO A 32 -11.93 28.14 1.23
N LYS A 33 -10.84 28.17 2.00
CA LYS A 33 -9.72 27.24 1.80
C LYS A 33 -10.11 25.81 2.17
N ALA A 34 -10.84 25.62 3.27
CA ALA A 34 -11.34 24.32 3.69
C ALA A 34 -12.38 23.77 2.70
N GLU A 35 -13.25 24.64 2.17
CA GLU A 35 -14.22 24.27 1.14
C GLU A 35 -13.54 23.79 -0.14
N LYS A 36 -12.54 24.53 -0.64
CA LYS A 36 -11.75 24.09 -1.80
C LYS A 36 -11.02 22.77 -1.56
N ALA A 37 -10.38 22.61 -0.40
CA ALA A 37 -9.70 21.37 -0.05
C ALA A 37 -10.68 20.18 -0.02
N TRP A 38 -11.88 20.41 0.53
CA TRP A 38 -12.94 19.41 0.54
C TRP A 38 -13.43 19.06 -0.87
N GLU A 39 -13.62 20.04 -1.74
CA GLU A 39 -14.01 19.80 -3.14
C GLU A 39 -12.95 19.01 -3.91
N ASP A 40 -11.66 19.33 -3.72
CA ASP A 40 -10.55 18.61 -4.33
C ASP A 40 -10.49 17.16 -3.84
N ASP A 41 -10.60 16.93 -2.54
CA ASP A 41 -10.64 15.59 -1.95
C ASP A 41 -11.84 14.79 -2.46
N ARG A 42 -13.01 15.43 -2.54
CA ARG A 42 -14.23 14.79 -3.07
C ARG A 42 -14.06 14.42 -4.55
N LYS A 43 -13.40 15.26 -5.34
CA LYS A 43 -13.13 14.98 -6.75
C LYS A 43 -12.18 13.80 -6.90
N LEU A 44 -11.08 13.78 -6.15
CA LEU A 44 -10.13 12.66 -6.13
C LEU A 44 -10.81 11.36 -5.69
N TYR A 45 -11.66 11.42 -4.67
CA TYR A 45 -12.42 10.26 -4.21
C TYR A 45 -13.35 9.70 -5.29
N ASN A 46 -14.07 10.57 -6.00
CA ASN A 46 -14.97 10.15 -7.07
C ASN A 46 -14.19 9.55 -8.26
N GLU A 47 -13.07 10.16 -8.65
CA GLU A 47 -12.20 9.66 -9.71
C GLU A 47 -11.57 8.31 -9.36
N ALA A 48 -11.09 8.16 -8.13
CA ALA A 48 -10.58 6.90 -7.62
C ALA A 48 -11.67 5.82 -7.59
N THR A 49 -12.87 6.17 -7.13
CA THR A 49 -14.00 5.23 -7.08
C THR A 49 -14.39 4.76 -8.49
N ALA A 50 -14.48 5.68 -9.45
CA ALA A 50 -14.76 5.33 -10.85
C ALA A 50 -13.68 4.42 -11.44
N SER A 51 -12.40 4.72 -11.18
CA SER A 51 -11.28 3.91 -11.64
C SER A 51 -11.28 2.51 -11.02
N ILE A 52 -11.59 2.40 -9.72
CA ILE A 52 -11.69 1.11 -9.02
C ILE A 52 -12.82 0.27 -9.62
N VAL A 53 -13.99 0.86 -9.87
CA VAL A 53 -15.11 0.16 -10.50
C VAL A 53 -14.75 -0.33 -11.90
N GLU A 54 -14.08 0.49 -12.71
CA GLU A 54 -13.63 0.08 -14.05
C GLU A 54 -12.62 -1.09 -13.99
N ILE A 55 -11.69 -1.06 -13.03
CA ILE A 55 -10.74 -2.16 -12.82
C ILE A 55 -11.49 -3.44 -12.40
N LEU A 56 -12.48 -3.32 -11.51
CA LEU A 56 -13.28 -4.45 -11.04
C LEU A 56 -14.15 -5.06 -12.14
N GLU A 57 -14.68 -4.25 -13.05
CA GLU A 57 -15.41 -4.75 -14.23
C GLU A 57 -14.50 -5.51 -15.19
N LYS A 58 -13.26 -5.05 -15.39
CA LYS A 58 -12.28 -5.69 -16.28
C LYS A 58 -11.64 -6.94 -15.68
N ASP A 59 -11.49 -7.00 -14.36
CA ASP A 59 -10.80 -8.08 -13.64
C ASP A 59 -11.58 -8.47 -12.36
N PRO A 60 -12.75 -9.15 -12.52
CA PRO A 60 -13.63 -9.49 -11.40
C PRO A 60 -13.03 -10.55 -10.46
N ASP A 61 -12.01 -11.28 -10.92
CA ASP A 61 -11.33 -12.31 -10.11
C ASP A 61 -10.52 -11.70 -8.96
N ARG A 62 -10.22 -10.39 -9.00
CA ARG A 62 -9.59 -9.66 -7.88
C ARG A 62 -10.41 -9.69 -6.59
N LEU A 63 -11.74 -9.65 -6.67
CA LEU A 63 -12.60 -9.69 -5.47
C LEU A 63 -12.59 -11.07 -4.81
N LYS A 64 -12.63 -12.13 -5.62
CA LYS A 64 -12.64 -13.52 -5.12
C LYS A 64 -11.37 -13.85 -4.33
N ILE A 65 -10.22 -13.38 -4.80
CA ILE A 65 -8.93 -13.60 -4.14
C ILE A 65 -8.85 -12.89 -2.79
N VAL A 66 -9.47 -11.70 -2.65
CA VAL A 66 -9.49 -10.92 -1.40
C VAL A 66 -10.50 -11.47 -0.38
N GLU A 67 -11.65 -12.00 -0.81
CA GLU A 67 -12.57 -12.65 0.12
C GLU A 67 -11.98 -13.92 0.72
N GLU A 68 -11.26 -14.69 -0.09
CA GLU A 68 -10.58 -15.92 0.33
C GLU A 68 -9.30 -15.65 1.14
N SER A 69 -8.82 -14.41 1.18
CA SER A 69 -7.68 -13.96 1.98
C SER A 69 -8.10 -13.46 3.36
N LYS A 70 -9.27 -12.81 3.46
CA LYS A 70 -9.89 -12.40 4.73
C LYS A 70 -10.21 -13.57 5.67
N SER A 71 -10.42 -14.78 5.14
CA SER A 71 -10.67 -15.97 5.95
C SER A 71 -9.39 -16.60 6.54
N LEU A 72 -8.20 -16.18 6.09
CA LEU A 72 -6.91 -16.75 6.49
C LEU A 72 -6.20 -15.88 7.53
N GLY A 73 -6.75 -15.85 8.75
CA GLY A 73 -6.10 -15.36 9.99
C GLY A 73 -4.86 -14.45 9.85
N LYS A 74 -3.75 -14.78 10.52
CA LYS A 74 -2.46 -14.10 10.31
C LYS A 74 -1.91 -14.50 8.94
N PHE A 75 -1.35 -13.56 8.19
CA PHE A 75 -0.78 -13.80 6.86
C PHE A 75 0.19 -14.99 6.87
N ALA A 76 -0.15 -16.04 6.11
CA ALA A 76 0.65 -17.24 5.97
C ALA A 76 1.33 -17.27 4.60
N TYR A 77 2.64 -17.04 4.57
CA TYR A 77 3.43 -17.05 3.33
C TYR A 77 3.28 -18.36 2.54
N ALA A 78 3.20 -19.50 3.23
CA ALA A 78 3.05 -20.81 2.58
C ALA A 78 1.76 -20.88 1.76
N GLU A 79 0.63 -20.53 2.37
CA GLU A 79 -0.69 -20.59 1.71
C GLU A 79 -0.82 -19.54 0.60
N ALA A 80 -0.32 -18.33 0.84
CA ALA A 80 -0.38 -17.25 -0.16
C ALA A 80 0.46 -17.58 -1.41
N VAL A 81 1.68 -18.10 -1.23
CA VAL A 81 2.57 -18.50 -2.33
C VAL A 81 2.03 -19.74 -3.04
N ASP A 82 1.55 -20.74 -2.29
CA ASP A 82 0.97 -21.96 -2.86
C ASP A 82 -0.26 -21.65 -3.71
N ARG A 83 -1.19 -20.83 -3.19
CA ARG A 83 -2.37 -20.38 -3.97
C ARG A 83 -1.95 -19.62 -5.23
N ALA A 84 -1.04 -18.66 -5.12
CA ALA A 84 -0.58 -17.89 -6.28
C ALA A 84 0.12 -18.76 -7.33
N ALA A 85 0.93 -19.73 -6.91
CA ALA A 85 1.60 -20.69 -7.79
C ALA A 85 0.59 -21.59 -8.51
N ASN A 86 -0.40 -22.12 -7.77
CA ASN A 86 -1.47 -22.96 -8.31
C ASN A 86 -2.31 -22.22 -9.37
N LEU A 87 -2.69 -20.96 -9.10
CA LEU A 87 -3.41 -20.11 -10.06
C LEU A 87 -2.60 -19.86 -11.35
N CYS A 88 -1.27 -19.85 -11.23
CA CYS A 88 -0.35 -19.65 -12.36
C CYS A 88 0.10 -20.96 -13.03
N GLN A 89 -0.46 -22.11 -12.61
CA GLN A 89 -0.09 -23.45 -13.09
C GLN A 89 1.41 -23.76 -12.91
N ILE A 90 2.01 -23.24 -11.83
CA ILE A 90 3.39 -23.55 -11.44
C ILE A 90 3.35 -24.76 -10.51
N LEU A 91 4.02 -25.85 -10.89
CA LEU A 91 4.09 -27.05 -10.04
C LEU A 91 4.81 -26.75 -8.72
N SER A 92 4.40 -27.43 -7.64
CA SER A 92 5.07 -27.38 -6.33
C SER A 92 6.53 -27.83 -6.34
N SER A 93 6.93 -28.67 -7.31
CA SER A 93 8.33 -29.03 -7.54
C SER A 93 9.18 -27.89 -8.10
N ASN A 94 8.53 -26.89 -8.71
CA ASN A 94 9.16 -25.82 -9.46
C ASN A 94 9.19 -24.51 -8.67
N TYR A 95 8.80 -24.53 -7.39
CA TYR A 95 9.07 -23.42 -6.50
C TYR A 95 9.55 -23.88 -5.13
N THR A 96 10.33 -23.04 -4.48
CA THR A 96 10.72 -23.21 -3.09
C THR A 96 10.40 -21.94 -2.32
N LEU A 97 9.86 -22.13 -1.12
CA LEU A 97 9.58 -21.05 -0.18
C LEU A 97 10.49 -21.20 1.03
N SER A 98 11.13 -20.10 1.41
CA SER A 98 11.88 -20.00 2.66
C SER A 98 11.41 -18.77 3.42
N THR A 99 10.68 -18.99 4.51
CA THR A 99 10.25 -17.91 5.41
C THR A 99 11.37 -17.56 6.39
N GLY A 100 11.71 -16.28 6.47
CA GLY A 100 12.59 -15.74 7.50
C GLY A 100 11.91 -15.70 8.87
N SER A 101 12.71 -15.49 9.91
CA SER A 101 12.21 -15.24 11.26
C SER A 101 11.43 -13.93 11.30
N MET A 102 10.47 -13.85 12.21
CA MET A 102 9.75 -12.61 12.50
C MET A 102 10.73 -11.60 13.11
N VAL A 103 10.75 -10.39 12.57
CA VAL A 103 11.59 -9.28 13.01
C VAL A 103 10.70 -8.16 13.50
N THR A 104 10.80 -7.84 14.78
CA THR A 104 10.13 -6.69 15.39
C THR A 104 11.08 -5.48 15.34
N SER A 105 10.69 -4.45 14.61
CA SER A 105 11.41 -3.17 14.56
C SER A 105 10.52 -2.08 15.17
N GLY A 106 10.82 -1.70 16.41
CA GLY A 106 9.97 -0.79 17.19
C GLY A 106 8.62 -1.41 17.56
N LYS A 107 7.51 -0.78 17.15
CA LYS A 107 6.12 -1.27 17.35
C LYS A 107 5.57 -2.08 16.16
N LYS A 108 6.35 -2.28 15.10
CA LYS A 108 5.91 -2.96 13.87
C LYS A 108 6.58 -4.32 13.77
N GLU A 109 5.78 -5.36 13.55
CA GLU A 109 6.26 -6.71 13.25
C GLU A 109 6.36 -6.88 11.75
N SER A 110 7.45 -7.50 11.30
CA SER A 110 7.64 -7.81 9.89
C SER A 110 8.19 -9.21 9.72
N GLN A 111 7.90 -9.83 8.59
CA GLN A 111 8.45 -11.12 8.24
C GLN A 111 8.87 -11.11 6.79
N GLN A 112 10.10 -11.54 6.53
CA GLN A 112 10.63 -11.67 5.18
C GLN A 112 10.40 -13.10 4.68
N ALA A 113 10.20 -13.28 3.38
CA ALA A 113 10.21 -14.59 2.74
C ALA A 113 10.97 -14.53 1.41
N ARG A 114 11.66 -15.62 1.08
CA ARG A 114 12.27 -15.84 -0.23
C ARG A 114 11.48 -16.89 -0.98
N VAL A 115 11.14 -16.58 -2.22
CA VAL A 115 10.45 -17.48 -3.14
C VAL A 115 11.32 -17.64 -4.37
N ASN A 116 11.70 -18.87 -4.68
CA ASN A 116 12.41 -19.16 -5.91
C ASN A 116 11.49 -19.96 -6.82
N LEU A 117 11.31 -19.49 -8.05
CA LEU A 117 10.58 -20.19 -9.11
C LEU A 117 11.59 -20.68 -10.14
N VAL A 118 11.52 -21.94 -10.52
CA VAL A 118 12.43 -22.58 -11.45
C VAL A 118 11.66 -23.00 -12.70
N ASP A 119 12.24 -22.78 -13.87
CA ASP A 119 11.67 -23.22 -15.15
C ASP A 119 10.31 -22.61 -15.53
N VAL A 120 10.05 -21.36 -15.18
CA VAL A 120 8.78 -20.68 -15.47
C VAL A 120 8.86 -19.86 -16.75
N SER A 121 7.72 -19.71 -17.45
CA SER A 121 7.60 -18.75 -18.56
C SER A 121 7.52 -17.32 -18.03
N ILE A 122 7.87 -16.32 -18.85
CA ILE A 122 7.77 -14.92 -18.45
C ILE A 122 6.34 -14.51 -18.08
N VAL A 123 5.36 -15.09 -18.78
CA VAL A 123 3.94 -14.85 -18.55
C VAL A 123 3.51 -15.42 -17.20
N GLN A 124 3.93 -16.64 -16.87
CA GLN A 124 3.67 -17.24 -15.55
C GLN A 124 4.32 -16.44 -14.43
N ALA A 125 5.57 -16.01 -14.61
CA ALA A 125 6.28 -15.18 -13.64
C ALA A 125 5.55 -13.85 -13.39
N ALA A 126 5.11 -13.16 -14.45
CA ALA A 126 4.38 -11.90 -14.34
C ALA A 126 3.00 -12.08 -13.67
N LYS A 127 2.27 -13.15 -14.03
CA LYS A 127 0.99 -13.49 -13.39
C LYS A 127 1.17 -13.81 -11.91
N PHE A 128 2.22 -14.57 -11.56
CA PHE A 128 2.52 -14.91 -10.17
C PHE A 128 2.78 -13.65 -9.35
N LEU A 129 3.65 -12.76 -9.84
CA LEU A 129 3.97 -11.51 -9.16
C LEU A 129 2.72 -10.62 -8.98
N SER A 130 1.89 -10.51 -10.01
CA SER A 130 0.65 -9.73 -9.95
C SER A 130 -0.35 -10.31 -8.95
N THR A 131 -0.43 -11.64 -8.88
CA THR A 131 -1.36 -12.35 -8.00
C THR A 131 -0.93 -12.23 -6.54
N ILE A 132 0.36 -12.41 -6.24
CA ILE A 132 0.83 -12.36 -4.86
C ILE A 132 0.86 -10.92 -4.31
N GLN A 133 1.01 -9.91 -5.17
CA GLN A 133 0.91 -8.49 -4.79
C GLN A 133 -0.52 -8.02 -4.48
N LEU A 134 -1.54 -8.85 -4.63
CA LEU A 134 -2.91 -8.51 -4.20
C LEU A 134 -3.04 -8.41 -2.68
N TRP A 135 -2.08 -8.96 -1.91
CA TRP A 135 -2.08 -8.88 -0.46
C TRP A 135 -1.65 -7.50 0.05
N VAL A 136 -2.50 -6.88 0.87
CA VAL A 136 -2.24 -5.58 1.50
C VAL A 136 -1.06 -5.72 2.47
N ASN A 137 -0.11 -4.78 2.44
CA ASN A 137 1.14 -4.76 3.24
C ASN A 137 2.23 -5.77 2.85
N LEU A 138 2.09 -6.47 1.71
CA LEU A 138 3.18 -7.24 1.11
C LEU A 138 4.00 -6.37 0.14
N SER A 139 5.27 -6.19 0.46
CA SER A 139 6.24 -5.48 -0.38
C SER A 139 7.20 -6.46 -1.05
N CYS A 140 7.51 -6.24 -2.32
CA CYS A 140 8.59 -6.97 -3.00
C CYS A 140 9.89 -6.16 -2.90
N GLU A 141 10.87 -6.67 -2.16
CA GLU A 141 12.16 -5.99 -1.94
C GLU A 141 13.16 -6.26 -3.06
N ARG A 142 13.16 -7.49 -3.59
CA ARG A 142 14.13 -7.91 -4.60
C ARG A 142 13.51 -8.88 -5.58
N ILE A 143 13.79 -8.63 -6.85
CA ILE A 143 13.44 -9.51 -7.95
C ILE A 143 14.73 -9.76 -8.75
N ARG A 144 15.04 -11.02 -8.98
CA ARG A 144 16.08 -11.43 -9.92
C ARG A 144 15.46 -12.39 -10.92
N LEU A 145 15.69 -12.12 -12.20
CA LEU A 145 15.22 -12.96 -13.29
C LEU A 145 16.43 -13.43 -14.08
N THR A 146 16.56 -14.75 -14.25
CA THR A 146 17.69 -15.38 -14.92
C THR A 146 17.16 -16.23 -16.07
N LYS A 147 17.56 -15.91 -17.31
CA LYS A 147 17.16 -16.70 -18.48
C LYS A 147 17.91 -18.02 -18.51
N LYS A 148 17.23 -19.13 -18.77
CA LYS A 148 17.92 -20.41 -19.00
C LYS A 148 18.62 -20.41 -20.36
N PRO A 149 19.89 -20.82 -20.41
CA PRO A 149 20.64 -20.89 -21.65
C PRO A 149 20.01 -21.94 -22.58
N GLY A 150 19.87 -21.61 -23.87
CA GLY A 150 19.43 -22.55 -24.90
C GLY A 150 17.92 -22.84 -24.97
N MET A 151 17.08 -22.25 -24.11
CA MET A 151 15.62 -22.43 -24.15
C MET A 151 14.88 -21.11 -24.44
N PRO A 152 13.91 -21.10 -25.38
CA PRO A 152 13.02 -19.96 -25.55
C PRO A 152 12.02 -19.90 -24.37
N ASP A 153 11.85 -18.71 -23.82
CA ASP A 153 10.87 -18.38 -22.77
C ASP A 153 10.89 -19.29 -21.52
N ARG A 154 12.09 -19.58 -21.00
CA ARG A 154 12.29 -20.25 -19.71
C ARG A 154 13.19 -19.43 -18.81
N TRP A 155 12.71 -19.19 -17.59
CA TRP A 155 13.34 -18.29 -16.63
C TRP A 155 13.33 -18.91 -15.23
N ASP A 156 14.39 -18.61 -14.49
CA ASP A 156 14.47 -18.82 -13.05
C ASP A 156 14.30 -17.46 -12.38
N MET A 157 13.45 -17.39 -11.37
CA MET A 157 13.06 -16.16 -10.70
C MET A 157 13.31 -16.27 -9.20
N ASP A 158 14.15 -15.41 -8.66
CA ASP A 158 14.37 -15.28 -7.21
C ASP A 158 13.67 -14.02 -6.72
N LEU A 159 12.76 -14.19 -5.77
CA LEU A 159 11.93 -13.15 -5.19
C LEU A 159 12.21 -13.03 -3.70
N THR A 160 12.28 -11.81 -3.19
CA THR A 160 12.29 -11.53 -1.76
C THR A 160 11.12 -10.62 -1.42
N PHE A 161 10.22 -11.11 -0.58
CA PHE A 161 9.07 -10.40 -0.09
C PHE A 161 9.26 -10.01 1.37
N GLN A 162 8.68 -8.88 1.76
CA GLN A 162 8.57 -8.43 3.14
C GLN A 162 7.10 -8.10 3.42
N TYR A 163 6.56 -8.69 4.49
CA TYR A 163 5.21 -8.45 4.95
C TYR A 163 5.27 -7.69 6.26
N HIS A 164 4.46 -6.63 6.38
CA HIS A 164 4.30 -5.86 7.61
C HIS A 164 2.95 -6.19 8.25
N TYR A 165 2.99 -6.66 9.50
CA TYR A 165 1.81 -6.94 10.31
C TYR A 165 1.28 -5.66 10.98
#